data_AF-A0A2V9CGD7-F1
#
_entry.id   AF-A0A2V9CGD7-F1
#
_cell.length_a   1.000
_cell.length_b   1.000
_cell.length_c   1.000
_cell.angle_alpha   90.00
_cell.angle_beta   90.00
_cell.angle_gamma   90.00
#
_symmetry.space_group_name_H-M   'P 1'
#
loop_
_entity.id
_entity.type
_entity.pdbx_description
1 polymer ?
#
loop_
_entity_poly.entity_id
_entity_poly.type
_entity_poly.pdbx_seq_one_letter_code
_entity_poly.pdbx_strand_id
1 'polypeptide(L)'
;MAEERTVKHMAKRISLLLLLLTLLLPAVMRAQGNANFSGTWKLAQIDPPVDPRNGHPPGPGGGLGGGGDADNAYGASIREIFAQAPQMMTITQTANQITVQLGSEKEAYTMDDKPTVTPAGDPNALKTWGHWDGTKLHLHFKKGMNWGRDILSLSEGKLAVLRDIESGGGSTTYALTYSKAQ
;
A
#
# COMPACT_ATOMS: atom_id res chain seq x y z
N MET A 1 19.23 49.72 37.49
CA MET A 1 19.47 49.59 36.03
C MET A 1 20.26 48.34 35.61
N ALA A 2 20.81 47.53 36.52
CA ALA A 2 21.57 46.32 36.15
C ALA A 2 20.70 45.07 35.91
N GLU A 3 19.63 44.85 36.70
CA GLU A 3 18.75 43.67 36.56
C GLU A 3 17.97 43.59 35.25
N GLU A 4 17.53 44.73 34.71
CA GLU A 4 16.69 44.79 33.52
C GLU A 4 17.43 44.36 32.24
N ARG A 5 18.77 44.46 32.23
CA ARG A 5 19.61 43.99 31.12
C ARG A 5 19.76 42.47 31.13
N THR A 6 19.79 41.85 32.31
CA THR A 6 20.00 40.41 32.48
C THR A 6 18.81 39.60 31.98
N VAL A 7 17.58 40.05 32.27
CA VAL A 7 16.34 39.39 31.84
C VAL A 7 16.14 39.46 30.32
N LYS A 8 16.45 40.61 29.70
CA LYS A 8 16.37 40.77 28.23
C LYS A 8 17.36 39.87 27.48
N HIS A 9 18.55 39.64 28.03
CA HIS A 9 19.51 38.70 27.46
C HIS A 9 19.14 37.24 27.66
N MET A 10 18.53 36.89 28.79
CA MET A 10 18.08 35.52 29.11
C MET A 10 16.85 35.13 28.28
N ALA A 11 15.88 36.05 28.11
CA ALA A 11 14.71 35.87 27.24
C ALA A 11 15.11 35.72 25.76
N LYS A 12 16.07 36.53 25.25
CA LYS A 12 16.60 36.38 23.88
C LYS A 12 17.31 35.04 23.66
N ARG A 13 18.04 34.53 24.65
CA ARG A 13 18.72 33.22 24.56
C ARG A 13 17.73 32.05 24.57
N ILE A 14 16.66 32.15 25.36
CA ILE A 14 15.59 31.14 25.42
C ILE A 14 14.74 31.15 24.13
N SER A 15 14.40 32.32 23.59
CA SER A 15 13.70 32.42 22.30
C SER A 15 14.53 31.91 21.13
N LEU A 16 15.86 32.08 21.15
CA LEU A 16 16.74 31.56 20.11
C LEU A 16 16.88 30.03 20.18
N LEU A 17 16.88 29.45 21.38
CA LEU A 17 16.86 27.99 21.60
C LEU A 17 15.53 27.35 21.16
N LEU A 18 14.40 28.01 21.41
CA LEU A 18 13.08 27.55 20.93
C LEU A 18 12.93 27.66 19.41
N LEU A 19 13.51 28.68 18.77
CA LEU A 19 13.49 28.83 17.31
C LEU A 19 14.41 27.82 16.60
N LEU A 20 15.54 27.43 17.21
CA LEU A 20 16.38 26.34 16.67
C LEU A 20 15.70 24.97 16.81
N LEU A 21 14.93 24.75 17.88
CA LEU A 21 14.22 23.48 18.08
C LEU A 21 13.08 23.27 17.08
N THR A 22 12.42 24.34 16.61
CA THR A 22 11.34 24.24 15.61
C THR A 22 11.84 24.02 14.18
N LEU A 23 13.06 24.48 13.85
CA LEU A 23 13.68 24.29 12.52
C LEU A 23 14.28 22.89 12.31
N LEU A 24 14.51 22.12 13.37
CA LEU A 24 15.08 20.76 13.29
C LEU A 24 14.02 19.65 13.19
N LEU A 25 12.75 19.93 13.49
CA LEU A 25 11.67 18.95 13.48
C LEU A 25 11.34 18.33 12.10
N PRO A 26 11.49 19.02 10.93
CA PRO A 26 11.20 18.39 9.64
C PRO A 26 12.23 17.34 9.22
N ALA A 27 13.45 17.40 9.75
CA ALA A 27 14.56 16.55 9.32
C ALA A 27 14.56 15.17 10.00
N VAL A 28 14.04 15.08 11.23
CA VAL A 28 14.00 13.82 12.00
C VAL A 28 13.03 12.80 11.38
N MET A 29 11.99 13.25 10.67
CA MET A 29 11.08 12.34 9.94
C MET A 29 11.73 11.67 8.71
N ARG A 30 12.86 12.19 8.21
CA ARG A 30 13.57 11.61 7.04
C ARG A 30 14.67 10.61 7.43
N ALA A 31 14.94 10.41 8.71
CA ALA A 31 15.99 9.52 9.19
C ALA A 31 15.49 8.15 9.67
N GLN A 32 14.17 7.93 9.73
CA GLN A 32 13.64 6.56 9.84
C GLN A 32 13.80 5.91 8.48
N GLY A 33 14.70 4.93 8.39
CA GLY A 33 14.80 4.08 7.22
C GLY A 33 13.42 3.51 6.84
N ASN A 34 13.23 3.23 5.56
CA ASN A 34 11.99 2.66 5.04
C ASN A 34 11.54 1.46 5.87
N ALA A 35 10.23 1.37 6.12
CA ALA A 35 9.63 0.26 6.86
C ALA A 35 10.02 -1.08 6.22
N ASN A 36 10.24 -2.11 7.05
CA ASN A 36 10.43 -3.47 6.56
C ASN A 36 9.11 -4.25 6.65
N PHE A 37 8.49 -4.48 5.50
CA PHE A 37 7.23 -5.20 5.37
C PHE A 37 7.38 -6.72 5.34
N SER A 38 8.62 -7.24 5.42
CA SER A 38 8.89 -8.67 5.31
C SER A 38 8.18 -9.51 6.39
N GLY A 39 7.59 -10.60 5.94
CA GLY A 39 6.94 -11.58 6.81
C GLY A 39 5.70 -12.18 6.18
N THR A 40 5.14 -13.14 6.90
CA THR A 40 3.84 -13.74 6.58
C THR A 40 2.76 -13.01 7.34
N TRP A 41 1.69 -12.65 6.64
CA TRP A 41 0.61 -11.79 7.09
C TRP A 41 -0.72 -12.50 6.90
N LYS A 42 -1.53 -12.54 7.95
CA LYS A 42 -2.87 -13.12 7.97
C LYS A 42 -3.91 -12.01 8.00
N LEU A 43 -4.91 -12.09 7.15
CA LEU A 43 -6.00 -11.11 7.10
C LEU A 43 -6.73 -11.06 8.44
N ALA A 44 -6.92 -9.86 8.96
CA ALA A 44 -7.65 -9.60 10.20
C ALA A 44 -8.96 -8.86 9.95
N GLN A 45 -8.98 -7.89 9.03
CA GLN A 45 -10.15 -7.05 8.76
C GLN A 45 -10.16 -6.52 7.32
N ILE A 46 -11.37 -6.30 6.79
CA ILE A 46 -11.64 -5.57 5.56
C ILE A 46 -12.66 -4.45 5.86
N ASP A 47 -12.47 -3.26 5.29
CA ASP A 47 -13.37 -2.12 5.44
C ASP A 47 -13.58 -1.39 4.09
N PRO A 48 -14.83 -1.23 3.60
CA PRO A 48 -16.06 -1.79 4.15
C PRO A 48 -16.04 -3.33 4.14
N PRO A 49 -16.81 -4.01 5.00
CA PRO A 49 -16.93 -5.46 4.93
C PRO A 49 -17.41 -5.86 3.54
N VAL A 50 -16.63 -6.70 2.86
CA VAL A 50 -17.00 -7.34 1.59
C VAL A 50 -16.99 -8.85 1.79
N ASP A 51 -17.87 -9.58 1.12
CA ASP A 51 -17.83 -11.04 1.19
C ASP A 51 -16.51 -11.54 0.56
N PRO A 52 -15.61 -12.21 1.29
CA PRO A 52 -14.29 -12.58 0.79
C PRO A 52 -14.31 -13.54 -0.42
N ARG A 53 -15.47 -14.11 -0.78
CA ARG A 53 -15.64 -15.00 -1.94
C ARG A 53 -16.00 -14.28 -3.24
N ASN A 54 -16.66 -13.13 -3.16
CA ASN A 54 -17.13 -12.38 -4.33
C ASN A 54 -16.79 -10.87 -4.27
N GLY A 55 -16.27 -10.43 -3.12
CA GLY A 55 -16.05 -9.08 -2.60
C GLY A 55 -17.02 -7.99 -3.03
N HIS A 56 -18.30 -8.33 -2.99
CA HIS A 56 -19.35 -7.33 -3.00
C HIS A 56 -19.64 -6.90 -1.54
N PRO A 57 -19.85 -5.60 -1.27
CA PRO A 57 -20.38 -5.17 0.00
C PRO A 57 -21.81 -5.71 0.19
N PRO A 58 -22.23 -6.07 1.41
CA PRO A 58 -23.59 -6.53 1.68
C PRO A 58 -24.56 -5.34 1.55
N GLY A 59 -25.41 -5.34 0.52
CA GLY A 59 -26.41 -4.29 0.27
C GLY A 59 -27.82 -4.88 0.06
N PRO A 60 -28.89 -4.29 0.64
CA PRO A 60 -30.26 -4.73 0.45
C PRO A 60 -30.85 -4.15 -0.85
N GLY A 61 -30.49 -4.73 -2.00
CA GLY A 61 -31.16 -4.52 -3.29
C GLY A 61 -30.59 -3.41 -4.18
N GLY A 62 -30.63 -3.65 -5.50
CA GLY A 62 -30.50 -2.64 -6.55
C GLY A 62 -29.08 -2.42 -7.07
N GLY A 63 -28.72 -3.11 -8.17
CA GLY A 63 -27.40 -3.00 -8.78
C GLY A 63 -27.19 -1.77 -9.66
N LEU A 64 -25.93 -1.60 -10.08
CA LEU A 64 -25.43 -0.84 -11.23
C LEU A 64 -24.00 -1.40 -11.47
N GLY A 65 -23.59 -1.95 -12.61
CA GLY A 65 -24.19 -2.18 -13.90
C GLY A 65 -23.42 -3.33 -14.59
N GLY A 66 -24.09 -3.96 -15.56
CA GLY A 66 -23.68 -5.21 -16.17
C GLY A 66 -22.34 -5.18 -16.88
N GLY A 67 -21.70 -6.36 -16.88
CA GLY A 67 -20.47 -6.61 -17.62
C GLY A 67 -20.09 -8.07 -17.64
N GLY A 68 -21.06 -8.96 -17.86
CA GLY A 68 -20.89 -10.30 -18.41
C GLY A 68 -20.14 -11.32 -17.55
N ASP A 69 -20.76 -12.48 -17.38
CA ASP A 69 -20.01 -13.72 -17.25
C ASP A 69 -18.93 -13.74 -18.33
N ALA A 70 -17.70 -13.67 -17.85
CA ALA A 70 -16.52 -13.72 -18.67
C ALA A 70 -15.67 -14.87 -18.16
N ASP A 71 -16.17 -16.08 -18.43
CA ASP A 71 -15.33 -17.17 -18.94
C ASP A 71 -14.71 -16.77 -20.32
N ASN A 72 -14.34 -15.50 -20.50
CA ASN A 72 -13.93 -14.90 -21.76
C ASN A 72 -12.43 -15.04 -21.92
N ALA A 73 -12.03 -16.08 -22.64
CA ALA A 73 -10.91 -16.11 -23.60
C ALA A 73 -9.49 -15.72 -23.15
N TYR A 74 -9.27 -15.34 -21.90
CA TYR A 74 -7.98 -15.12 -21.25
C TYR A 74 -8.03 -15.86 -19.91
N GLY A 75 -7.58 -17.11 -19.93
CA GLY A 75 -7.77 -18.10 -18.87
C GLY A 75 -7.50 -17.63 -17.44
N ALA A 76 -8.23 -18.23 -16.49
CA ALA A 76 -8.30 -17.88 -15.07
C ALA A 76 -8.65 -16.40 -14.86
N SER A 77 -9.95 -16.12 -14.64
CA SER A 77 -10.44 -14.77 -14.46
C SER A 77 -9.70 -14.07 -13.31
N ILE A 78 -9.44 -12.78 -13.49
CA ILE A 78 -8.83 -11.88 -12.51
C ILE A 78 -9.48 -11.93 -11.10
N ARG A 79 -10.65 -12.57 -10.95
CA ARG A 79 -11.22 -12.95 -9.64
C ARG A 79 -10.24 -13.72 -8.73
N GLU A 80 -9.27 -14.44 -9.28
CA GLU A 80 -8.34 -15.29 -8.54
C GLU A 80 -6.99 -14.60 -8.20
N ILE A 81 -6.52 -13.71 -9.07
CA ILE A 81 -5.26 -12.94 -8.90
C ILE A 81 -5.50 -11.68 -8.03
N PHE A 82 -6.72 -11.14 -8.06
CA PHE A 82 -7.15 -9.97 -7.31
C PHE A 82 -8.07 -10.42 -6.17
N ALA A 83 -7.66 -11.46 -5.43
CA ALA A 83 -8.35 -11.88 -4.23
C ALA A 83 -8.65 -10.64 -3.39
N GLN A 84 -9.93 -10.35 -3.20
CA GLN A 84 -10.36 -9.04 -2.71
C GLN A 84 -9.82 -8.75 -1.32
N ALA A 85 -9.44 -9.79 -0.58
CA ALA A 85 -8.47 -9.71 0.51
C ALA A 85 -7.84 -11.09 0.68
N PRO A 86 -6.60 -11.35 0.24
CA PRO A 86 -6.01 -12.68 0.43
C PRO A 86 -5.95 -12.99 1.92
N GLN A 87 -6.39 -14.18 2.32
CA GLN A 87 -6.41 -14.61 3.73
C GLN A 87 -5.01 -14.67 4.32
N MET A 88 -4.03 -15.00 3.48
CA MET A 88 -2.62 -15.10 3.82
C MET A 88 -1.80 -14.49 2.67
N MET A 89 -0.76 -13.73 3.01
CA MET A 89 0.26 -13.28 2.07
C MET A 89 1.64 -13.39 2.70
N THR A 90 2.67 -13.61 1.89
CA THR A 90 4.06 -13.49 2.33
C THR A 90 4.74 -12.39 1.55
N ILE A 91 5.34 -11.43 2.25
CA ILE A 91 6.12 -10.35 1.66
C ILE A 91 7.60 -10.64 1.90
N THR A 92 8.40 -10.60 0.83
CA THR A 92 9.86 -10.56 0.90
C THR A 92 10.33 -9.22 0.38
N GLN A 93 11.04 -8.45 1.20
CA GLN A 93 11.57 -7.14 0.83
C GLN A 93 13.10 -7.19 0.78
N THR A 94 13.62 -6.73 -0.35
CA THR A 94 15.06 -6.44 -0.55
C THR A 94 15.24 -4.94 -0.79
N ALA A 95 16.47 -4.50 -1.02
CA ALA A 95 16.75 -3.09 -1.28
C ALA A 95 16.09 -2.57 -2.58
N ASN A 96 15.93 -3.43 -3.59
CA ASN A 96 15.50 -3.04 -4.93
C ASN A 96 14.23 -3.76 -5.43
N GLN A 97 13.67 -4.66 -4.63
CA GLN A 97 12.50 -5.45 -5.02
C GLN A 97 11.64 -5.81 -3.82
N ILE A 98 10.32 -5.75 -4.03
CA ILE A 98 9.30 -6.33 -3.16
C ILE A 98 8.70 -7.53 -3.88
N THR A 99 8.63 -8.67 -3.20
CA THR A 99 7.95 -9.85 -3.71
C THR A 99 6.77 -10.16 -2.82
N VAL A 100 5.57 -10.21 -3.40
CA VAL A 100 4.33 -10.62 -2.74
C VAL A 100 3.99 -12.04 -3.20
N GLN A 101 3.79 -12.94 -2.26
CA GLN A 101 3.43 -14.33 -2.54
C GLN A 101 2.05 -14.63 -1.95
N LEU A 102 1.15 -15.14 -2.79
CA LEU A 102 -0.20 -15.58 -2.46
C LEU A 102 -0.32 -17.07 -2.82
N GLY A 103 -0.35 -17.95 -1.82
CA GLY A 103 -0.28 -19.39 -2.07
C GLY A 103 0.99 -19.78 -2.84
N SER A 104 0.83 -20.38 -4.02
CA SER A 104 1.93 -20.73 -4.94
C SER A 104 2.32 -19.61 -5.91
N GLU A 105 1.52 -18.55 -6.03
CA GLU A 105 1.75 -17.45 -6.97
C GLU A 105 2.66 -16.38 -6.35
N LYS A 106 3.50 -15.77 -7.19
CA LYS A 106 4.46 -14.73 -6.78
C LYS A 106 4.45 -13.57 -7.76
N GLU A 107 4.47 -12.37 -7.21
CA GLU A 107 4.56 -11.13 -7.95
C GLU A 107 5.77 -10.33 -7.46
N ALA A 108 6.63 -9.93 -8.39
CA ALA A 108 7.81 -9.13 -8.09
C ALA A 108 7.60 -7.69 -8.56
N TYR A 109 7.85 -6.75 -7.66
CA TYR A 109 7.73 -5.31 -7.88
C TYR A 109 9.13 -4.70 -7.78
N THR A 110 9.66 -4.20 -8.89
CA THR A 110 10.94 -3.47 -8.89
C THR A 110 10.75 -2.07 -8.33
N MET A 111 11.74 -1.60 -7.58
CA MET A 111 11.68 -0.32 -6.86
C MET A 111 12.30 0.85 -7.67
N ASP A 112 12.32 0.74 -8.99
CA ASP A 112 12.93 1.69 -9.93
C ASP A 112 11.90 2.46 -10.76
N ASP A 113 10.62 2.44 -10.35
CA ASP A 113 9.47 3.05 -11.04
C ASP A 113 9.24 2.57 -12.49
N LYS A 114 9.88 1.47 -12.88
CA LYS A 114 9.72 0.89 -14.23
C LYS A 114 8.85 -0.36 -14.18
N PRO A 115 7.77 -0.42 -14.97
CA PRO A 115 6.96 -1.63 -15.06
C PRO A 115 7.77 -2.82 -15.56
N THR A 116 7.85 -3.87 -14.75
CA THR A 116 8.29 -5.20 -15.18
C THR A 116 7.11 -5.90 -15.84
N VAL A 117 7.29 -6.45 -17.04
CA VAL A 117 6.22 -7.09 -17.84
C VAL A 117 6.44 -8.60 -17.87
N THR A 118 5.45 -9.39 -17.44
CA THR A 118 5.54 -10.85 -17.34
C THR A 118 4.30 -11.56 -17.93
N PRO A 119 4.43 -12.40 -18.97
CA PRO A 119 5.65 -12.64 -19.75
C PRO A 119 6.03 -11.43 -20.61
N ALA A 120 7.32 -11.28 -20.91
CA ALA A 120 7.80 -10.19 -21.74
C ALA A 120 7.21 -10.25 -23.17
N GLY A 121 6.87 -9.09 -23.72
CA GLY A 121 6.37 -8.96 -25.10
C GLY A 121 4.87 -9.18 -25.29
N ASP A 122 4.14 -9.62 -24.25
CA ASP A 122 2.67 -9.73 -24.31
C ASP A 122 2.00 -8.41 -23.89
N PRO A 123 1.15 -7.79 -24.75
CA PRO A 123 0.45 -6.54 -24.41
C PRO A 123 -0.53 -6.68 -23.23
N ASN A 124 -1.04 -7.89 -22.97
CA ASN A 124 -1.99 -8.22 -21.91
C ASN A 124 -1.32 -8.82 -20.65
N ALA A 125 0.01 -8.96 -20.66
CA ALA A 125 0.80 -9.46 -19.55
C ALA A 125 0.57 -8.70 -18.24
N LEU A 126 0.91 -9.37 -17.13
CA LEU A 126 1.03 -8.74 -15.84
C LEU A 126 2.16 -7.70 -15.89
N LYS A 127 1.88 -6.50 -15.40
CA LYS A 127 2.87 -5.43 -15.22
C LYS A 127 2.91 -5.04 -13.76
N THR A 128 4.10 -4.93 -13.18
CA THR A 128 4.30 -4.61 -11.76
C THR A 128 5.44 -3.60 -11.57
N TRP A 129 5.28 -2.66 -10.64
CA TRP A 129 6.34 -1.74 -10.20
C TRP A 129 6.01 -1.17 -8.83
N GLY A 130 7.00 -0.64 -8.13
CA GLY A 130 6.76 0.02 -6.85
C GLY A 130 7.69 1.19 -6.57
N HIS A 131 7.29 2.01 -5.61
CA HIS A 131 8.08 3.12 -5.08
C HIS A 131 7.68 3.45 -3.65
N TRP A 132 8.49 4.30 -3.02
CA TRP A 132 8.20 4.89 -1.73
C TRP A 132 7.55 6.26 -1.92
N ASP A 133 6.45 6.50 -1.21
CA ASP A 133 5.87 7.82 -1.01
C ASP A 133 5.91 8.15 0.48
N GLY A 134 6.93 8.91 0.89
CA GLY A 134 7.26 9.12 2.29
C GLY A 134 7.54 7.79 3.00
N THR A 135 6.73 7.47 4.01
CA THR A 135 6.84 6.22 4.79
C THR A 135 5.99 5.07 4.25
N LYS A 136 5.23 5.30 3.17
CA LYS A 136 4.34 4.31 2.57
C LYS A 136 4.99 3.67 1.35
N LEU A 137 4.74 2.38 1.16
CA LEU A 137 5.18 1.63 0.00
C LEU A 137 4.01 1.48 -0.97
N HIS A 138 4.18 1.93 -2.20
CA HIS A 138 3.18 1.82 -3.25
C HIS A 138 3.59 0.69 -4.18
N LEU A 139 2.72 -0.31 -4.31
CA LEU A 139 2.87 -1.44 -5.23
C LEU A 139 1.80 -1.34 -6.29
N HIS A 140 2.20 -1.17 -7.53
CA HIS A 140 1.30 -1.00 -8.65
C HIS A 140 1.30 -2.24 -9.53
N PHE A 141 0.13 -2.62 -10.01
CA PHE A 141 -0.02 -3.73 -10.93
C PHE A 141 -1.07 -3.47 -12.01
N LYS A 142 -0.91 -4.14 -13.14
CA LYS A 142 -1.86 -4.15 -14.24
C LYS A 142 -1.90 -5.53 -14.88
N LYS A 143 -3.09 -6.06 -15.16
CA LYS A 143 -3.26 -7.27 -15.98
C LYS A 143 -4.44 -7.07 -16.94
N GLY A 144 -4.20 -7.22 -18.25
CA GLY A 144 -5.19 -6.89 -19.26
C GLY A 144 -5.70 -5.44 -19.12
N MET A 145 -7.02 -5.28 -18.95
CA MET A 145 -7.68 -3.97 -18.78
C MET A 145 -7.78 -3.51 -17.33
N ASN A 146 -7.34 -4.33 -16.37
CA ASN A 146 -7.49 -4.05 -14.95
C ASN A 146 -6.22 -3.45 -14.38
N TRP A 147 -6.39 -2.42 -13.56
CA TRP A 147 -5.32 -1.71 -12.87
C TRP A 147 -5.55 -1.82 -11.36
N GLY A 148 -4.45 -1.83 -10.61
CA GLY A 148 -4.56 -1.74 -9.17
C GLY A 148 -3.32 -1.17 -8.53
N ARG A 149 -3.50 -0.75 -7.29
CA ARG A 149 -2.46 -0.22 -6.43
C ARG A 149 -2.73 -0.65 -4.99
N ASP A 150 -1.69 -1.18 -4.37
CA ASP A 150 -1.64 -1.39 -2.93
C ASP A 150 -0.73 -0.35 -2.30
N ILE A 151 -1.26 0.37 -1.30
CA ILE A 151 -0.52 1.32 -0.48
C ILE A 151 -0.33 0.68 0.89
N LEU A 152 0.91 0.30 1.20
CA LEU A 152 1.28 -0.42 2.41
C LEU A 152 1.81 0.56 3.47
N SER A 153 1.35 0.36 4.70
CA SER A 153 1.91 1.01 5.88
C SER A 153 1.94 0.03 7.07
N LEU A 154 2.85 0.28 8.01
CA LEU A 154 2.89 -0.44 9.29
C LEU A 154 2.39 0.47 10.40
N SER A 155 1.46 -0.04 11.20
CA SER A 155 0.97 0.63 12.41
C SER A 155 0.77 -0.42 13.50
N GLU A 156 1.37 -0.20 14.68
CA GLU A 156 1.21 -1.08 15.85
C GLU A 156 1.50 -2.56 15.57
N GLY A 157 2.49 -2.85 14.72
CA GLY A 157 2.86 -4.21 14.32
C GLY A 157 1.87 -4.90 13.37
N LYS A 158 0.85 -4.18 12.90
CA LYS A 158 -0.08 -4.62 11.85
C LYS A 158 0.32 -4.02 10.51
N LEU A 159 0.05 -4.77 9.45
CA LEU A 159 0.16 -4.30 8.07
C LEU A 159 -1.21 -3.76 7.65
N ALA A 160 -1.26 -2.47 7.34
CA ALA A 160 -2.40 -1.85 6.71
C ALA A 160 -2.15 -1.73 5.20
N VAL A 161 -3.14 -2.12 4.40
CA VAL A 161 -3.11 -2.02 2.94
C VAL A 161 -4.34 -1.25 2.51
N LEU A 162 -4.16 -0.07 1.91
CA LEU A 162 -5.21 0.56 1.14
C LEU A 162 -5.10 0.04 -0.29
N ARG A 163 -6.14 -0.64 -0.77
CA ARG A 163 -6.16 -1.23 -2.09
C ARG A 163 -7.15 -0.48 -2.96
N ASP A 164 -6.65 0.01 -4.09
CA ASP A 164 -7.42 0.63 -5.15
C ASP A 164 -7.42 -0.31 -6.35
N ILE A 165 -8.60 -0.61 -6.89
CA ILE A 165 -8.78 -1.43 -8.09
C ILE A 165 -9.64 -0.68 -9.09
N GLU A 166 -9.19 -0.64 -10.34
CA GLU A 166 -9.95 -0.15 -11.48
C GLU A 166 -10.13 -1.27 -12.50
N SER A 167 -11.39 -1.57 -12.82
CA SER A 167 -11.76 -2.66 -13.72
C SER A 167 -13.03 -2.32 -14.48
N GLY A 168 -13.04 -2.50 -15.80
CA GLY A 168 -14.26 -2.45 -16.61
C GLY A 168 -15.08 -1.16 -16.51
N GLY A 169 -14.45 -0.02 -16.20
CA GLY A 169 -15.13 1.29 -16.07
C GLY A 169 -15.63 1.62 -14.66
N GLY A 170 -15.35 0.78 -13.65
CA GLY A 170 -15.60 1.06 -12.24
C GLY A 170 -14.31 1.09 -11.42
N SER A 171 -14.35 1.77 -10.27
CA SER A 171 -13.27 1.84 -9.30
C SER A 171 -13.77 1.46 -7.92
N THR A 172 -13.00 0.66 -7.19
CA THR A 172 -13.27 0.27 -5.81
C THR A 172 -12.04 0.48 -4.96
N THR A 173 -12.25 1.04 -3.76
CA THR A 173 -11.22 1.18 -2.74
C THR A 173 -11.69 0.50 -1.46
N TYR A 174 -10.82 -0.25 -0.80
CA TYR A 174 -11.06 -0.78 0.53
C TYR A 174 -9.76 -0.89 1.32
N ALA A 175 -9.89 -0.83 2.65
CA ALA A 175 -8.78 -1.00 3.57
C ALA A 175 -8.72 -2.44 4.07
N LEU A 176 -7.53 -3.02 4.03
CA LEU A 176 -7.21 -4.33 4.58
C LEU A 176 -6.28 -4.16 5.77
N THR A 177 -6.58 -4.87 6.85
CA THR A 177 -5.66 -4.97 7.99
C THR A 177 -5.21 -6.41 8.12
N TYR A 178 -3.91 -6.58 8.27
CA TYR A 178 -3.26 -7.86 8.46
C TYR A 178 -2.50 -7.90 9.78
N SER A 179 -2.57 -9.05 10.43
CA SER A 179 -1.75 -9.40 11.58
C SER A 179 -0.60 -10.29 11.13
N LYS A 180 0.56 -10.20 11.77
CA LYS A 180 1.66 -11.10 11.48
C LYS A 180 1.25 -12.54 11.82
N ALA A 181 1.49 -13.47 10.92
CA ALA A 181 1.27 -14.89 11.20
C ALA A 181 2.28 -15.33 12.28
N GLN A 182 1.80 -16.11 13.25
CA GLN A 182 2.64 -16.72 14.28
C GLN A 182 3.53 -17.81 13.70
#